data_AF-A0A955AHI0-F1
#
_entry.id   AF-A0A955AHI0-F1
#
_cell.length_a   1.000
_cell.length_b   1.000
_cell.length_c   1.000
_cell.angle_alpha   90.00
_cell.angle_beta   90.00
_cell.angle_gamma   90.00
#
_symmetry.space_group_name_H-M   'P 1'
#
loop_
_entity.id
_entity.type
_entity.pdbx_description
1 polymer ?
#
loop_
_entity_poly.entity_id
_entity_poly.type
_entity_poly.pdbx_seq_one_letter_code
_entity_poly.pdbx_strand_id
1 'polypeptide(L)'
;MSERRSLVEGLKPATPEQQKAEEAFVFGNTPRKDDASESPASRPRPIVREEGSHAERPHLLPQISNRVPLTTRTRPEVASALKRASLQRQLAGTPPFYVQDILEEALEAWLQQNGYEY
;
A
#
# COMPACT_ATOMS: atom_id res chain seq x y z
N MET A 1 -1.41 4.56 29.51
CA MET A 1 -0.06 4.43 28.89
C MET A 1 0.42 3.02 29.20
N SER A 2 0.39 2.09 28.24
CA SER A 2 0.88 0.72 28.49
C SER A 2 2.36 0.75 28.84
N GLU A 3 2.69 0.22 30.01
CA GLU A 3 4.07 0.10 30.47
C GLU A 3 4.88 -0.74 29.48
N ARG A 4 6.07 -0.26 29.12
CA ARG A 4 6.96 -0.95 28.18
C ARG A 4 7.53 -2.19 28.88
N ARG A 5 7.12 -3.38 28.47
CA ARG A 5 7.65 -4.64 28.99
C ARG A 5 9.08 -4.86 28.52
N SER A 6 9.90 -5.46 29.37
CA SER A 6 11.30 -5.78 29.05
C SER A 6 11.39 -6.95 28.06
N LEU A 7 12.44 -6.97 27.23
CA LEU A 7 12.61 -8.03 26.21
C LEU A 7 12.73 -9.43 26.83
N VAL A 8 13.30 -9.53 28.03
CA VAL A 8 13.39 -10.78 28.80
C VAL A 8 12.00 -11.26 29.26
N GLU A 9 11.09 -10.34 29.52
CA GLU A 9 9.72 -10.65 29.92
C GLU A 9 8.85 -11.08 28.73
N GLY A 10 9.13 -10.56 27.53
CA GLY A 10 8.48 -10.97 26.29
C GLY A 10 8.89 -12.35 25.76
N LEU A 11 10.01 -12.92 26.24
CA LEU A 11 10.47 -14.27 25.86
C LEU A 11 9.95 -15.38 26.78
N LYS A 12 9.24 -15.05 27.87
CA LYS A 12 8.67 -16.06 28.76
C LYS A 12 7.47 -16.73 28.08
N PRO A 13 7.30 -18.06 28.23
CA PRO A 13 6.16 -18.76 27.65
C PRO A 13 4.87 -18.15 28.20
N ALA A 14 3.92 -17.89 27.29
CA ALA A 14 2.64 -17.29 27.61
C ALA A 14 1.94 -18.08 28.73
N THR A 15 1.40 -17.36 29.71
CA THR A 15 0.61 -18.00 30.78
C THR A 15 -0.66 -18.64 30.19
N PRO A 16 -1.25 -19.65 30.85
CA PRO A 16 -2.42 -20.38 30.32
C PRO A 16 -3.62 -19.48 29.98
N GLU A 17 -3.74 -18.33 30.65
CA GLU A 17 -4.78 -17.33 30.38
C GLU A 17 -4.52 -16.53 29.10
N GLN A 18 -3.24 -16.25 28.79
CA GLN A 18 -2.84 -15.58 27.56
C GLN A 18 -3.02 -16.49 26.35
N GLN A 19 -2.71 -17.78 26.48
CA GLN A 19 -2.91 -18.78 25.43
C GLN A 19 -4.39 -18.90 25.04
N LYS A 20 -5.31 -18.91 26.01
CA LYS A 20 -6.75 -18.92 25.72
C LYS A 20 -7.24 -17.64 25.05
N ALA A 21 -6.67 -16.48 25.41
CA ALA A 21 -7.00 -15.21 24.76
C ALA A 21 -6.46 -15.16 23.32
N GLU A 22 -5.26 -15.70 23.09
CA GLU A 22 -4.65 -15.85 21.76
C GLU A 22 -5.45 -16.81 20.89
N GLU A 23 -5.84 -17.98 21.41
CA GLU A 23 -6.71 -18.94 20.70
C GLU A 23 -8.06 -18.31 20.34
N ALA A 24 -8.70 -17.59 21.28
CA ALA A 24 -9.96 -16.92 21.01
C ALA A 24 -9.83 -15.81 19.95
N PHE A 25 -8.68 -15.12 19.89
CA PHE A 25 -8.36 -14.13 18.86
C PHE A 25 -8.10 -14.78 17.49
N VAL A 26 -7.36 -15.88 17.45
CA VAL A 26 -7.01 -16.61 16.22
C VAL A 26 -8.21 -17.33 15.62
N PHE A 27 -9.03 -17.96 16.45
CA PHE A 27 -10.19 -18.74 16.01
C PHE A 27 -11.51 -17.96 16.03
N GLY A 28 -11.47 -16.67 16.40
CA GLY A 28 -12.60 -15.75 16.26
C GLY A 28 -13.81 -16.05 17.13
N ASN A 29 -13.66 -16.85 18.19
CA ASN A 29 -14.78 -17.31 19.02
C ASN A 29 -14.97 -16.45 20.29
N THR A 30 -14.94 -15.12 20.14
CA THR A 30 -15.21 -14.20 21.26
C THR A 30 -16.71 -14.11 21.50
N PRO A 31 -17.24 -14.46 22.69
CA PRO A 31 -18.63 -14.15 23.02
C PRO A 31 -18.80 -12.64 23.07
N ARG A 32 -19.63 -12.08 22.18
CA ARG A 32 -20.12 -10.70 22.28
C ARG A 32 -20.84 -10.58 23.62
N LYS A 33 -20.27 -9.77 24.51
CA LYS A 33 -20.91 -9.38 25.75
C LYS A 33 -21.54 -8.00 25.54
N ASP A 34 -22.83 -8.03 25.23
CA ASP A 34 -23.70 -6.86 25.29
C ASP A 34 -23.94 -6.48 26.77
N ASP A 35 -23.87 -5.17 27.04
CA ASP A 35 -24.18 -4.40 28.28
C ASP A 35 -23.35 -4.67 29.57
N ALA A 36 -22.87 -3.69 30.36
CA ALA A 36 -22.66 -2.23 30.26
C ALA A 36 -21.83 -1.80 31.51
N SER A 37 -20.88 -0.87 31.38
CA SER A 37 -20.61 0.26 32.31
C SER A 37 -19.23 0.92 32.06
N GLU A 38 -19.31 2.12 31.48
CA GLU A 38 -18.41 3.29 31.55
C GLU A 38 -16.88 3.12 31.65
N SER A 39 -16.22 3.35 30.51
CA SER A 39 -14.94 4.07 30.45
C SER A 39 -15.04 5.07 29.29
N PRO A 40 -14.76 6.38 29.49
CA PRO A 40 -14.87 7.36 28.40
C PRO A 40 -13.90 6.98 27.29
N ALA A 41 -14.51 6.64 26.16
CA ALA A 41 -13.86 6.13 24.99
C ALA A 41 -12.76 7.08 24.50
N SER A 42 -11.54 6.55 24.50
CA SER A 42 -10.50 6.97 23.59
C SER A 42 -11.01 6.75 22.15
N ARG A 43 -11.66 7.77 21.58
CA ARG A 43 -11.66 7.94 20.13
C ARG A 43 -10.20 8.00 19.69
N PRO A 44 -9.77 7.27 18.65
CA PRO A 44 -8.44 7.47 18.11
C PRO A 44 -8.39 8.90 17.57
N ARG A 45 -7.64 9.77 18.25
CA ARG A 45 -7.21 11.03 17.64
C ARG A 45 -6.31 10.64 16.47
N PRO A 46 -6.53 11.16 15.27
CA PRO A 46 -5.58 10.96 14.18
C PRO A 46 -4.23 11.50 14.64
N ILE A 47 -3.20 10.69 14.46
CA ILE A 47 -1.81 11.01 14.74
C ILE A 47 -1.44 12.15 13.79
N VAL A 48 -1.36 13.37 14.32
CA VAL A 48 -0.68 14.47 13.65
C VAL A 48 0.81 14.12 13.73
N ARG A 49 1.32 13.51 12.66
CA ARG A 49 2.75 13.38 12.43
C ARG A 49 3.20 14.72 11.87
N GLU A 50 3.87 15.53 12.69
CA GLU A 50 4.61 16.69 12.19
C GLU A 50 5.74 16.17 11.30
N GLU A 51 5.49 16.21 10.00
CA GLU A 51 6.50 15.97 8.97
C GLU A 51 7.38 17.20 8.88
N GLY A 52 8.64 17.05 9.31
CA GLY A 52 9.70 17.94 8.90
C GLY A 52 9.81 17.92 7.38
N SER A 53 9.42 19.05 6.78
CA SER A 53 9.95 19.62 5.53
C SER A 53 10.54 18.64 4.52
N HIS A 54 9.68 18.08 3.67
CA HIS A 54 10.03 17.91 2.26
C HIS A 54 8.96 18.59 1.42
N ALA A 55 9.41 19.54 0.62
CA ALA A 55 8.62 20.41 -0.23
C ALA A 55 7.62 19.64 -1.12
N GLU A 56 6.43 20.23 -1.25
CA GLU A 56 5.43 20.08 -2.30
C GLU A 56 5.56 18.87 -3.25
N ARG A 57 4.73 17.86 -3.01
CA ARG A 57 3.71 17.37 -3.96
C ARG A 57 2.77 16.39 -3.27
N PRO A 58 1.47 16.70 -3.10
CA PRO A 58 0.50 15.69 -2.72
C PRO A 58 0.24 14.79 -3.93
N HIS A 59 0.96 13.67 -4.05
CA HIS A 59 0.46 12.53 -4.83
C HIS A 59 -0.59 11.78 -4.01
N LEU A 60 -1.65 12.48 -3.61
CA LEU A 60 -2.94 11.84 -3.41
C LEU A 60 -3.43 11.53 -4.81
N LEU A 61 -3.29 10.26 -5.22
CA LEU A 61 -3.65 9.77 -6.54
C LEU A 61 -5.00 10.37 -6.96
N PRO A 62 -5.07 11.19 -8.03
CA PRO A 62 -6.35 11.45 -8.65
C PRO A 62 -6.86 10.07 -9.07
N GLN A 63 -7.99 9.62 -8.51
CA GLN A 63 -8.73 8.55 -9.16
C GLN A 63 -8.98 9.05 -10.58
N ILE A 64 -8.26 8.45 -11.52
CA ILE A 64 -8.16 8.90 -12.89
C ILE A 64 -9.53 8.64 -13.52
N SER A 65 -10.41 9.63 -13.45
CA SER A 65 -11.83 9.47 -13.77
C SER A 65 -12.12 9.13 -15.23
N ASN A 66 -11.10 9.06 -16.09
CA ASN A 66 -11.24 8.83 -17.54
C ASN A 66 -10.30 7.76 -18.13
N ARG A 67 -9.54 7.00 -17.34
CA ARG A 67 -8.66 5.94 -17.90
C ARG A 67 -9.38 4.59 -17.94
N VAL A 68 -9.32 3.92 -19.09
CA VAL A 68 -9.92 2.60 -19.31
C VAL A 68 -8.86 1.51 -19.10
N PRO A 69 -9.14 0.44 -18.35
CA PRO A 69 -8.18 -0.66 -18.19
C PRO A 69 -7.95 -1.36 -19.53
N LEU A 70 -6.69 -1.35 -19.99
CA LEU A 70 -6.24 -2.12 -21.15
C LEU A 70 -5.46 -3.35 -20.64
N THR A 71 -5.97 -4.54 -20.91
CA THR A 71 -5.29 -5.80 -20.54
C THR A 71 -4.95 -6.62 -21.78
N THR A 72 -3.68 -6.99 -21.92
CA THR A 72 -3.18 -7.82 -23.03
C THR A 72 -2.07 -8.75 -22.53
N ARG A 73 -1.86 -9.87 -23.23
CA ARG A 73 -0.74 -10.78 -22.95
C ARG A 73 0.46 -10.37 -23.78
N THR A 74 1.64 -10.37 -23.17
CA THR A 74 2.91 -10.04 -23.84
C THR A 74 3.93 -11.15 -23.62
N ARG A 75 5.01 -11.11 -24.41
CA ARG A 75 6.12 -12.06 -24.24
C ARG A 75 6.83 -11.78 -22.90
N PRO A 76 7.29 -12.81 -22.17
CA PRO A 76 7.92 -12.64 -20.87
C PRO A 76 9.17 -11.76 -20.94
N GLU A 77 9.95 -11.85 -22.02
CA GLU A 77 11.15 -11.02 -22.24
C GLU A 77 10.82 -9.53 -22.35
N VAL A 78 9.70 -9.19 -23.00
CA VAL A 78 9.26 -7.79 -23.13
C VAL A 78 8.78 -7.27 -21.79
N ALA A 79 8.01 -8.07 -21.04
CA ALA A 79 7.55 -7.70 -19.71
C ALA A 79 8.72 -7.50 -18.72
N SER A 80 9.74 -8.36 -18.77
CA SER A 80 10.93 -8.25 -17.92
C SER A 80 11.80 -7.04 -18.30
N ALA A 81 11.98 -6.78 -19.60
CA ALA A 81 12.70 -5.61 -20.09
C ALA A 81 12.00 -4.30 -19.71
N LEU A 82 10.68 -4.23 -19.87
CA LEU A 82 9.89 -3.04 -19.53
C LEU A 82 9.98 -2.69 -18.04
N LYS A 83 9.86 -3.69 -17.16
CA LYS A 83 10.00 -3.47 -15.71
C LYS A 83 11.41 -3.01 -15.34
N ARG A 84 12.44 -3.60 -15.94
CA ARG A 84 13.83 -3.17 -15.73
C ARG A 84 14.05 -1.73 -16.19
N ALA A 85 13.58 -1.38 -17.38
CA ALA A 85 13.69 -0.03 -17.92
C ALA A 85 12.97 1.00 -17.04
N SER A 86 11.76 0.69 -16.59
CA SER A 86 10.99 1.52 -15.66
C SER A 86 11.76 1.78 -14.36
N LEU A 87 12.32 0.73 -13.75
CA LEU A 87 13.13 0.87 -12.53
C LEU A 87 14.42 1.68 -12.78
N GLN A 88 15.13 1.41 -13.88
CA GLN A 88 16.35 2.15 -14.24
C GLN A 88 16.08 3.65 -14.40
N ARG A 89 14.98 4.00 -15.09
CA ARG A 89 14.55 5.39 -15.27
C ARG A 89 14.14 6.04 -13.96
N GLN A 90 13.46 5.30 -13.08
CA GLN A 90 13.10 5.79 -11.74
C GLN A 90 14.34 6.11 -10.90
N LEU A 91 15.34 5.22 -10.91
CA LEU A 91 16.62 5.45 -10.22
C LEU A 91 17.41 6.62 -10.83
N ALA A 92 17.36 6.78 -12.15
CA ALA A 92 17.98 7.89 -12.86
C ALA A 92 17.19 9.21 -12.76
N GLY A 93 15.98 9.19 -12.19
CA GLY A 93 15.09 10.36 -12.12
C GLY A 93 14.66 10.90 -13.50
N THR A 94 14.68 10.06 -14.55
CA THR A 94 14.36 10.49 -15.92
C THR A 94 12.91 10.11 -16.27
N PRO A 95 11.99 11.07 -16.47
CA PRO A 95 10.63 10.77 -16.93
C PRO A 95 10.60 10.40 -18.42
N PRO A 96 9.67 9.52 -18.85
CA PRO A 96 8.69 8.77 -18.06
C PRO A 96 9.29 7.52 -17.40
N PHE A 97 9.00 7.32 -16.11
CA PHE A 97 9.47 6.18 -15.32
C PHE A 97 8.38 5.19 -14.93
N TYR A 98 7.10 5.57 -14.95
CA TYR A 98 6.00 4.62 -14.72
C TYR A 98 5.74 3.78 -15.97
N VAL A 99 5.49 2.49 -15.77
CA VAL A 99 5.18 1.55 -16.85
C VAL A 99 3.99 2.04 -17.69
N GLN A 100 2.98 2.64 -17.06
CA GLN A 100 1.84 3.19 -17.74
C GLN A 100 2.24 4.29 -18.74
N ASP A 101 2.98 5.30 -18.30
CA ASP A 101 3.36 6.43 -19.15
C ASP A 101 4.29 5.98 -20.28
N ILE A 102 5.18 5.01 -20.00
CA ILE A 102 6.05 4.40 -21.03
C ILE A 102 5.22 3.67 -22.09
N LEU A 103 4.17 2.97 -21.67
CA LEU A 103 3.26 2.28 -22.60
C LEU A 103 2.42 3.28 -23.40
N GLU A 104 1.90 4.33 -22.77
CA GLU A 104 1.14 5.39 -23.45
C GLU A 104 1.99 6.08 -24.52
N GLU A 105 3.22 6.51 -24.20
CA GLU A 105 4.14 7.13 -25.17
C GLU A 105 4.48 6.20 -26.35
N ALA A 106 4.77 4.93 -26.06
CA ALA A 106 5.10 3.96 -27.09
C ALA A 106 3.91 3.60 -27.99
N LEU A 107 2.72 3.45 -27.41
CA LEU A 107 1.49 3.14 -28.14
C LEU A 107 1.03 4.35 -28.97
N GLU A 108 1.11 5.56 -28.43
CA GLU A 108 0.78 6.78 -29.14
C GLU A 108 1.67 6.96 -30.38
N ALA A 109 3.00 6.81 -30.23
CA ALA A 109 3.93 6.88 -31.35
C ALA A 109 3.62 5.84 -32.43
N TRP A 110 3.25 4.61 -32.03
CA TRP A 110 2.87 3.56 -32.98
C TRP A 110 1.54 3.88 -33.68
N LEU A 111 0.52 4.35 -32.95
CA LEU A 111 -0.79 4.69 -33.52
C LEU A 111 -0.67 5.83 -34.54
N GLN A 112 0.04 6.91 -34.20
CA GLN A 112 0.28 8.05 -35.09
C GLN A 112 1.00 7.62 -36.38
N GLN A 113 2.04 6.79 -36.27
CA GLN A 113 2.79 6.28 -37.43
C GLN A 113 1.94 5.44 -38.38
N ASN A 114 0.88 4.80 -37.86
CA ASN A 114 -0.02 3.95 -38.65
C ASN A 114 -1.31 4.69 -39.08
N GLY A 115 -1.42 6.00 -38.80
CA GLY A 115 -2.57 6.82 -39.18
C GLY A 115 -3.84 6.56 -38.36
N TYR A 116 -3.70 5.95 -37.18
CA TYR A 116 -4.77 5.81 -36.21
C TYR A 116 -4.71 7.00 -35.25
N GLU A 117 -5.41 8.10 -35.56
CA GLU A 117 -5.54 9.25 -34.64
C GLU A 117 -6.57 8.97 -33.53
N TYR A 118 -6.32 9.55 -32.34
CA TYR A 118 -7.19 9.57 -31.16
C TYR A 118 -7.48 11.03 -30.80
#